data_AF-A0A963K1Z8-F1
#
_entry.id   AF-A0A963K1Z8-F1
#
_cell.length_a   1.000
_cell.length_b   1.000
_cell.length_c   1.000
_cell.angle_alpha   90.00
_cell.angle_beta   90.00
_cell.angle_gamma   90.00
#
_symmetry.space_group_name_H-M   'P 1'
#
loop_
_entity.id
_entity.type
_entity.pdbx_description
1 polymer ?
#
loop_
_entity_poly.entity_id
_entity_poly.type
_entity_poly.pdbx_seq_one_letter_code
_entity_poly.pdbx_strand_id
1 'polypeptide(L)' 'MPDKAQHLLEQVTMHLAVLELRLAADPEFRCLCADHGEALEALGRWEASTDPQRTSRIEEFRRLVAELEQEIMAELGVT' A
#
# COMPACT_ATOMS: atom_id res chain seq x y z
N MET A 1 -8.36 -23.49 -23.17
CA MET A 1 -8.67 -22.31 -22.33
C MET A 1 -7.48 -22.14 -21.41
N PRO A 2 -6.80 -20.98 -21.39
CA PRO A 2 -5.78 -20.75 -20.38
C PRO A 2 -6.41 -21.01 -19.02
N ASP A 3 -5.67 -21.72 -18.16
CA ASP A 3 -6.14 -22.00 -16.82
C ASP A 3 -6.40 -20.66 -16.11
N LYS A 4 -7.45 -20.58 -15.28
CA LYS A 4 -7.78 -19.34 -14.57
C LYS A 4 -6.58 -18.81 -13.77
N ALA A 5 -5.71 -19.69 -13.28
CA ALA A 5 -4.47 -19.31 -12.61
C ALA A 5 -3.46 -18.64 -13.56
N GLN A 6 -3.38 -19.08 -14.82
CA GLN A 6 -2.48 -18.47 -15.81
C GLN A 6 -2.86 -17.02 -16.09
N HIS A 7 -4.16 -16.76 -16.23
CA HIS A 7 -4.65 -15.39 -16.43
C HIS A 7 -4.37 -14.49 -15.22
N LEU A 8 -4.51 -15.01 -13.99
CA LEU A 8 -4.16 -14.28 -12.77
C LEU A 8 -2.67 -13.96 -12.70
N LEU A 9 -1.80 -14.91 -13.06
CA LEU A 9 -0.35 -14.69 -13.08
C LEU A 9 0.07 -13.62 -14.09
N GLU A 10 -0.56 -13.61 -15.27
CA GLU A 10 -0.34 -12.58 -16.29
C GLU A 10 -0.72 -11.18 -15.77
N GLN A 11 -1.89 -11.06 -15.12
CA GLN A 11 -2.33 -9.79 -14.52
C GLN A 11 -1.38 -9.32 -13.42
N VAL A 12 -0.99 -10.21 -12.49
CA VAL A 12 -0.06 -9.86 -11.40
C VAL A 12 1.28 -9.41 -11.97
N THR A 13 1.82 -10.10 -12.97
CA THR A 13 3.10 -9.74 -13.59
C THR A 13 3.02 -8.36 -14.27
N MET A 14 1.91 -8.08 -14.95
CA MET A 14 1.68 -6.76 -15.55
C MET A 14 1.65 -5.65 -14.50
N HIS A 15 0.95 -5.86 -13.37
CA HIS A 15 0.83 -4.84 -12.32
C HIS A 15 2.17 -4.61 -11.61
N LEU A 16 2.98 -5.66 -11.43
CA LEU A 16 4.34 -5.53 -10.91
C LEU A 16 5.21 -4.65 -11.82
N ALA A 17 5.14 -4.85 -13.14
CA ALA A 17 5.89 -4.02 -14.09
C ALA A 17 5.45 -2.54 -14.06
N VAL A 18 4.15 -2.27 -13.92
CA VAL A 18 3.61 -0.90 -13.77
C VAL A 18 4.11 -0.27 -12.47
N LEU A 19 4.09 -1.01 -11.36
CA LEU A 19 4.61 -0.56 -10.07
C LEU A 19 6.10 -0.20 -10.16
N GLU A 20 6.93 -1.08 -10.73
CA GLU A 20 8.37 -0.82 -10.89
C GLU A 20 8.64 0.41 -11.76
N LEU A 21 7.91 0.56 -12.87
CA LEU A 21 8.03 1.73 -13.74
C LEU A 21 7.66 3.02 -13.01
N ARG A 22 6.56 3.02 -12.24
CA ARG A 22 6.12 4.18 -11.46
C ARG A 22 7.12 4.53 -10.37
N LEU A 23 7.60 3.55 -9.62
CA LEU A 23 8.65 3.75 -8.61
C LEU A 23 9.92 4.37 -9.22
N ALA A 24 10.30 4.00 -10.44
CA ALA A 24 11.47 4.58 -11.09
C ALA A 24 11.22 6.01 -11.62
N ALA A 25 10.07 6.23 -12.27
CA ALA A 25 9.81 7.44 -13.04
C ALA A 25 9.19 8.59 -12.22
N ASP A 26 8.50 8.28 -11.12
CA ASP A 26 7.60 9.20 -10.44
C ASP A 26 8.04 9.44 -8.97
N PRO A 27 8.68 10.60 -8.68
CA PRO A 27 9.09 10.94 -7.33
C PRO A 27 7.93 11.11 -6.35
N GLU A 28 6.77 11.61 -6.80
CA GLU A 28 5.61 11.81 -5.94
C GLU A 28 5.02 10.45 -5.54
N PHE A 29 4.94 9.52 -6.50
CA PHE A 29 4.55 8.14 -6.21
C PHE A 29 5.50 7.45 -5.22
N ARG A 30 6.82 7.70 -5.31
CA ARG A 30 7.77 7.18 -4.31
C ARG A 30 7.53 7.75 -2.92
N CYS A 31 7.24 9.05 -2.81
CA CYS A 31 6.89 9.67 -1.54
C CYS A 31 5.62 9.04 -0.96
N LEU A 32 4.60 8.83 -1.79
CA LEU A 32 3.36 8.16 -1.37
C LEU A 32 3.62 6.73 -0.84
N CYS A 33 4.46 5.95 -1.53
CA CYS A 33 4.86 4.63 -1.03
C CYS A 33 5.66 4.70 0.27
N ALA A 34 6.51 5.73 0.45
CA ALA A 34 7.25 5.95 1.69
C ALA A 34 6.30 6.30 2.85
N ASP A 35 5.36 7.22 2.63
CA ASP A 35 4.34 7.61 3.62
C ASP A 35 3.51 6.39 4.07
N HIS A 36 3.13 5.53 3.12
CA HIS A 36 2.47 4.26 3.42
C HIS A 36 3.34 3.34 4.29
N GLY A 37 4.62 3.20 3.97
CA GLY A 37 5.59 2.44 4.77
C GLY A 37 5.72 2.99 6.20
N GLU A 38 5.88 4.29 6.35
CA GLU A 38 5.97 4.96 7.65
C GLU A 38 4.70 4.80 8.49
N ALA A 39 3.53 4.86 7.85
CA ALA A 39 2.24 4.63 8.51
C ALA A 39 2.11 3.18 9.02
N LEU A 40 2.55 2.18 8.25
CA LEU A 40 2.58 0.78 8.68
C LEU A 40 3.54 0.56 9.85
N GLU A 41 4.73 1.16 9.80
CA GLU A 41 5.69 1.08 10.91
C GLU A 41 5.14 1.73 12.18
N ALA A 42 4.48 2.88 12.04
CA ALA A 42 3.80 3.54 13.16
C ALA A 42 2.67 2.67 13.71
N LEU A 43 1.84 2.07 12.85
CA LEU A 43 0.78 1.16 13.24
C LEU A 43 1.34 -0.02 14.06
N GLY A 44 2.38 -0.68 13.56
CA GLY A 44 3.02 -1.80 14.27
C GLY A 44 3.58 -1.39 15.63
N ARG A 45 4.16 -0.18 15.74
CA ARG A 45 4.61 0.37 17.04
C ARG A 45 3.44 0.59 18.01
N TRP A 46 2.30 1.09 17.53
CA TRP A 46 1.12 1.29 18.37
C TRP A 46 0.44 -0.02 18.77
N GLU A 47 0.40 -1.02 17.88
CA GLU A 47 -0.11 -2.35 18.19
C GLU A 47 0.71 -3.06 19.28
N ALA A 48 2.02 -2.82 19.34
CA ALA A 48 2.90 -3.31 20.40
C ALA A 48 2.93 -2.43 21.66
N SER A 49 2.30 -1.25 21.63
CA SER A 49 2.38 -0.28 22.72
C SER A 49 1.48 -0.64 23.90
N THR A 50 1.90 -0.29 25.11
CA THR A 50 1.06 -0.35 26.32
C THR A 50 0.42 1.00 26.65
N ASP A 51 0.65 2.03 25.82
CA ASP A 51 0.12 3.37 26.04
C ASP A 51 -1.43 3.36 26.05
N PRO A 52 -2.09 4.10 26.97
CA PRO A 52 -3.54 4.22 27.01
C PRO A 52 -4.16 4.74 25.69
N GLN A 53 -3.42 5.52 24.91
CA GLN A 53 -3.87 6.05 23.62
C GLN A 53 -3.71 5.05 22.46
N ARG A 54 -3.14 3.86 22.70
CA ARG A 54 -2.83 2.92 21.60
C ARG A 54 -4.05 2.63 20.73
N THR A 55 -5.23 2.46 21.33
CA THR A 55 -6.44 2.08 20.60
C THR A 55 -6.84 3.15 19.59
N SER A 56 -6.90 4.42 20.02
CA SER A 56 -7.25 5.52 19.12
C SER A 56 -6.18 5.72 18.04
N ARG A 57 -4.89 5.56 18.38
CA ARG A 57 -3.79 5.65 17.41
C ARG A 57 -3.83 4.53 16.38
N ILE A 58 -4.13 3.30 16.79
CA ILE A 58 -4.32 2.16 15.87
C ILE A 58 -5.46 2.46 14.89
N GLU A 59 -6.59 2.99 15.36
CA GLU A 59 -7.72 3.35 14.50
C GLU A 59 -7.40 4.50 13.52
N GLU A 60 -6.59 5.47 13.97
CA GLU A 60 -6.09 6.56 13.13
C GLU A 60 -5.16 6.04 12.03
N PHE A 61 -4.13 5.27 12.39
CA PHE A 61 -3.16 4.75 11.43
C PHE A 61 -3.77 3.71 10.49
N ARG A 62 -4.76 2.91 10.91
CA ARG A 62 -5.49 2.02 10.00
C ARG A 62 -6.27 2.77 8.93
N ARG A 63 -6.88 3.90 9.28
CA ARG A 63 -7.57 4.74 8.30
C ARG A 63 -6.57 5.38 7.34
N LEU A 64 -5.46 5.90 7.87
CA LEU A 64 -4.40 6.48 7.06
C LEU A 64 -3.81 5.45 6.07
N VAL A 65 -3.51 4.24 6.52
CA VAL A 65 -3.03 3.15 5.66
C VAL A 65 -4.05 2.85 4.55
N ALA A 66 -5.33 2.72 4.90
CA ALA A 66 -6.37 2.46 3.90
C ALA A 66 -6.53 3.60 2.88
N GLU A 67 -6.41 4.86 3.30
CA GLU A 67 -6.44 6.03 2.42
C GLU A 67 -5.23 6.00 1.45
N LEU A 68 -4.03 5.77 1.97
CA LEU A 68 -2.81 5.67 1.17
C LEU A 68 -2.84 4.49 0.19
N GLU A 69 -3.37 3.34 0.59
CA GLU A 69 -3.57 2.19 -0.30
C GLU A 69 -4.50 2.53 -1.46
N GLN A 70 -5.59 3.27 -1.21
CA GLN A 70 -6.51 3.72 -2.25
C GLN A 70 -5.83 4.70 -3.22
N GLU A 71 -5.05 5.64 -2.72
CA GLU A 71 -4.28 6.57 -3.55
C GLU A 71 -3.25 5.84 -4.41
N ILE A 72 -2.51 4.88 -3.84
CA ILE A 72 -1.55 4.05 -4.58
C ILE A 72 -2.25 3.25 -5.68
N MET A 73 -3.39 2.63 -5.38
CA MET A 73 -4.17 1.86 -6.35
C MET A 73 -4.69 2.74 -7.50
N ALA A 74 -5.14 3.96 -7.18
CA ALA A 74 -5.58 4.93 -8.18
C ALA A 74 -4.43 5.35 -9.12
N GLU A 75 -3.24 5.61 -8.59
CA GLU A 75 -2.04 5.95 -9.38
C GLU A 75 -1.56 4.79 -10.28
N LEU A 76 -1.78 3.55 -9.83
CA LEU A 76 -1.50 2.34 -10.61
C LEU A 76 -2.60 2.03 -11.64
N GLY A 77 -3.74 2.71 -11.59
CA GLY A 77 -4.89 2.44 -12.46
C GLY A 77 -5.57 1.09 -12.17
N VAL A 78 -5.46 0.62 -10.93
CA VAL A 78 -6.02 -0.67 -10.48
C VAL A 78 -7.18 -0.37 -9.53
N THR A 79 -8.39 -0.19 -10.08
CA THR A 79 -9.64 0.01 -9.33
C THR A 79 -10.57 -1.17 -9.47
#